data_AF-A0A243RDV9-F1
#
_entry.id   AF-A0A243RDV9-F1
#
_cell.length_a   1.000
_cell.length_b   1.000
_cell.length_c   1.000
_cell.angle_alpha   90.00
_cell.angle_beta   90.00
_cell.angle_gamma   90.00
#
_symmetry.space_group_name_H-M   'P 1'
#
loop_
_entity.id
_entity.type
_entity.pdbx_description
1 polymer ?
#
loop_
_entity_poly.entity_id
_entity_poly.type
_entity_poly.pdbx_seq_one_letter_code
_entity_poly.pdbx_strand_id
1 'polypeptide(L)'
;MRITEAARRLGMSPRMLRYREALGLLPPVRSHGAHRRFGPEELSAVAQGVELEKRFDISPAELAFALRVLSEPAVAQAVRDLGLRIGRLQAPRRALDFEKEKALRLLQGRS
;
A
#
# COMPACT_ATOMS: atom_id res chain seq x y z
N MET A 1 -3.13 -24.31 8.12
CA MET A 1 -4.10 -24.79 7.11
C MET A 1 -3.48 -24.77 5.70
N ARG A 2 -3.74 -25.75 4.84
CA ARG A 2 -3.25 -25.75 3.43
C ARG A 2 -4.01 -24.70 2.59
N ILE A 3 -3.41 -24.26 1.48
CA ILE A 3 -3.98 -23.23 0.59
C ILE A 3 -5.38 -23.58 0.06
N THR A 4 -5.66 -24.86 -0.21
CA THR A 4 -6.97 -25.32 -0.70
C THR A 4 -8.07 -25.18 0.36
N GLU A 5 -7.74 -25.49 1.61
CA GLU A 5 -8.65 -25.36 2.74
C GLU A 5 -8.87 -23.87 3.09
N ALA A 6 -7.80 -23.06 3.02
CA ALA A 6 -7.88 -21.62 3.18
C ALA A 6 -8.82 -20.98 2.14
N ALA A 7 -8.65 -21.35 0.88
CA ALA A 7 -9.48 -20.85 -0.21
C ALA A 7 -10.96 -21.21 -0.01
N ARG A 8 -11.26 -22.45 0.41
CA ARG A 8 -12.63 -22.87 0.73
C ARG A 8 -13.25 -22.03 1.84
N ARG A 9 -12.52 -21.80 2.95
CA ARG A 9 -13.02 -20.97 4.06
C ARG A 9 -13.25 -19.51 3.68
N LEU A 10 -12.45 -18.99 2.75
CA LEU A 10 -12.57 -17.63 2.24
C LEU A 10 -13.60 -17.51 1.10
N GLY A 11 -14.27 -18.60 0.71
CA GLY A 11 -15.24 -18.59 -0.37
C GLY A 11 -14.64 -18.28 -1.75
N MET A 12 -13.35 -18.58 -1.97
CA MET A 12 -12.64 -18.29 -3.21
C MET A 12 -11.96 -19.52 -3.81
N SER A 13 -11.55 -19.42 -5.08
CA SER A 13 -10.81 -20.49 -5.73
C SER A 13 -9.36 -20.55 -5.24
N PRO A 14 -8.74 -21.75 -5.16
CA PRO A 14 -7.30 -21.86 -4.85
C PRO A 14 -6.40 -21.08 -5.82
N ARG A 15 -6.84 -20.90 -7.09
CA ARG A 15 -6.14 -20.08 -8.07
C ARG A 15 -6.15 -18.61 -7.67
N MET A 16 -7.29 -18.09 -7.20
CA MET A 16 -7.42 -16.71 -6.75
C MET A 16 -6.54 -16.43 -5.51
N LEU A 17 -6.49 -17.38 -4.59
CA LEU A 17 -5.63 -17.24 -3.40
C LEU A 17 -4.14 -17.24 -3.77
N ARG A 18 -3.71 -18.08 -4.73
CA ARG A 18 -2.34 -18.05 -5.27
C ARG A 18 -2.03 -16.75 -6.00
N TYR A 19 -2.99 -16.21 -6.75
CA TYR A 19 -2.80 -14.93 -7.44
C TYR A 19 -2.55 -13.80 -6.43
N ARG A 20 -3.35 -13.73 -5.36
CA ARG A 20 -3.12 -12.77 -4.26
C ARG A 20 -1.78 -12.97 -3.57
N GLU A 21 -1.36 -14.23 -3.37
CA GLU A 21 -0.05 -14.53 -2.80
C GLU A 21 1.09 -14.00 -3.68
N ALA A 22 1.00 -14.21 -5.01
CA ALA A 22 1.98 -13.71 -5.96
C ALA A 22 2.05 -12.18 -6.01
N LEU A 23 0.95 -11.49 -5.69
CA LEU A 23 0.90 -10.03 -5.55
C LEU A 23 1.45 -9.53 -4.20
N GLY A 24 1.81 -10.41 -3.27
CA GLY A 24 2.27 -10.03 -1.93
C GLY A 24 1.14 -9.59 -0.98
N LEU A 25 -0.12 -9.91 -1.31
CA LEU A 25 -1.28 -9.60 -0.46
C LEU A 25 -1.50 -10.61 0.68
N LEU A 26 -0.72 -11.68 0.71
CA LEU A 26 -0.74 -12.66 1.80
C LEU A 26 0.48 -12.42 2.69
N PRO A 27 0.32 -12.47 4.02
CA PRO A 27 1.45 -12.36 4.93
C PRO A 27 2.47 -13.47 4.63
N PRO A 28 3.78 -13.19 4.79
CA PRO A 28 4.81 -14.19 4.57
C PRO A 28 4.60 -15.36 5.53
N VAL A 29 4.11 -16.47 5.00
CA VAL A 29 3.86 -17.68 5.78
C VAL A 29 5.21 -18.24 6.21
N ARG A 30 5.66 -17.94 7.43
CA ARG A 30 6.92 -18.44 7.97
C ARG A 30 6.88 -19.96 7.99
N SER A 31 7.69 -20.59 7.15
CA SER A 31 7.78 -22.05 7.07
C SER A 31 8.77 -22.57 8.11
N HIS A 32 8.30 -22.85 9.33
CA HIS A 32 8.96 -23.87 10.15
C HIS A 32 8.52 -25.25 9.63
N GLY A 33 9.20 -25.73 8.59
CA GLY A 33 9.05 -27.08 8.02
C GLY A 33 8.08 -27.21 6.85
N ALA A 34 8.64 -27.39 5.65
CA ALA A 34 8.13 -27.93 4.36
C ALA A 34 6.68 -27.63 3.85
N HIS A 35 5.76 -27.06 4.63
CA HIS A 35 4.38 -26.85 4.21
C HIS A 35 3.84 -25.51 4.76
N ARG A 36 3.45 -24.60 3.86
CA ARG A 36 2.81 -23.32 4.20
C ARG A 36 1.54 -23.59 5.01
N ARG A 37 1.42 -22.98 6.20
CA ARG A 37 0.23 -23.06 7.06
C ARG A 37 -0.39 -21.67 7.20
N PHE A 38 -1.59 -21.50 6.67
CA PHE A 38 -2.46 -20.36 6.99
C PHE A 38 -3.10 -20.59 8.38
N GLY A 39 -2.91 -19.67 9.31
CA GLY A 39 -3.62 -19.59 10.57
C GLY A 39 -4.82 -18.64 10.50
N PRO A 40 -5.52 -18.42 11.62
CA PRO A 40 -6.68 -17.52 11.68
C PRO A 40 -6.35 -16.07 11.35
N GLU A 41 -5.19 -15.57 11.78
CA GLU A 41 -4.75 -14.19 11.53
C GLU A 41 -4.52 -13.94 10.04
N GLU A 42 -3.89 -14.90 9.35
CA GLU A 42 -3.66 -14.79 7.91
C GLU A 42 -4.97 -14.79 7.11
N LEU A 43 -5.98 -15.56 7.55
CA LEU A 43 -7.31 -15.52 6.94
C LEU A 43 -8.02 -14.19 7.19
N SER A 44 -7.91 -13.65 8.40
CA SER A 44 -8.47 -12.33 8.73
C SER A 44 -7.85 -11.24 7.87
N ALA A 45 -6.53 -11.26 7.68
CA ALA A 45 -5.83 -10.33 6.79
C ALA A 45 -6.32 -10.42 5.34
N VAL A 46 -6.47 -11.64 4.80
CA VAL A 46 -7.00 -11.82 3.43
C VAL A 46 -8.45 -11.34 3.33
N ALA A 47 -9.29 -11.63 4.33
CA ALA A 47 -10.66 -11.16 4.35
C ALA A 47 -10.75 -9.62 4.39
N GLN A 48 -9.90 -8.97 5.18
CA GLN A 48 -9.79 -7.51 5.20
C GLN A 48 -9.36 -6.94 3.84
N GLY A 49 -8.39 -7.57 3.16
CA GLY A 49 -8.00 -7.18 1.80
C GLY A 49 -9.16 -7.27 0.81
N VAL A 50 -9.93 -8.37 0.84
CA VAL A 50 -11.13 -8.55 0.02
C VAL A 50 -12.18 -7.47 0.30
N GLU A 51 -12.34 -7.07 1.56
CA GLU A 51 -13.28 -6.01 1.94
C GLU A 51 -12.85 -4.64 1.40
N LEU A 52 -11.55 -4.31 1.47
CA LEU A 52 -11.02 -3.08 0.88
C LEU A 52 -11.23 -3.04 -0.64
N GLU A 53 -10.98 -4.15 -1.33
CA GLU A 53 -11.19 -4.28 -2.77
C GLU A 53 -12.65 -3.98 -3.15
N LYS A 54 -13.62 -4.56 -2.42
CA LYS A 54 -15.05 -4.30 -2.66
C LYS A 54 -15.43 -2.86 -2.34
N ARG A 55 -14.96 -2.34 -1.20
CA ARG A 55 -15.34 -1.01 -0.70
C ARG A 55 -14.88 0.11 -1.64
N PHE A 56 -13.70 -0.04 -2.23
CA PHE A 56 -13.12 0.96 -3.11
C PHE A 56 -13.27 0.62 -4.60
N ASP A 57 -13.93 -0.49 -4.92
CA ASP A 57 -14.09 -1.01 -6.28
C ASP A 57 -12.74 -1.12 -7.02
N ILE A 58 -11.77 -1.76 -6.37
CA ILE A 58 -10.41 -1.94 -6.89
C ILE A 58 -10.08 -3.43 -7.02
N SER A 59 -9.21 -3.72 -7.98
CA SER A 59 -8.63 -5.04 -8.17
C SER A 59 -7.58 -5.39 -7.10
N PRO A 60 -7.27 -6.68 -6.91
CA PRO A 60 -6.15 -7.10 -6.06
C PRO A 60 -4.82 -6.45 -6.46
N ALA A 61 -4.57 -6.25 -7.75
CA ALA A 61 -3.33 -5.65 -8.24
C ALA A 61 -3.20 -4.18 -7.85
N GLU A 62 -4.31 -3.42 -7.87
CA GLU A 62 -4.34 -2.04 -7.42
C GLU A 62 -4.14 -1.93 -5.91
N LEU A 63 -4.76 -2.81 -5.12
CA LEU A 63 -4.51 -2.87 -3.68
C LEU A 63 -3.04 -3.19 -3.39
N ALA A 64 -2.46 -4.16 -4.10
CA ALA A 64 -1.04 -4.49 -3.96
C ALA A 64 -0.15 -3.30 -4.32
N PHE A 65 -0.47 -2.58 -5.40
CA PHE A 65 0.25 -1.36 -5.77
C PHE A 65 0.11 -0.26 -4.73
N ALA A 66 -1.07 -0.05 -4.15
CA ALA A 66 -1.28 0.90 -3.07
C ALA A 66 -0.41 0.59 -1.83
N LEU A 67 -0.30 -0.69 -1.46
CA LEU A 67 0.60 -1.11 -0.39
C LEU A 67 2.07 -0.82 -0.73
N ARG A 68 2.49 -1.02 -1.98
CA ARG A 68 3.83 -0.64 -2.46
C ARG A 68 4.07 0.87 -2.38
N VAL A 69 3.08 1.69 -2.73
CA VAL A 69 3.15 3.16 -2.57
C VAL A 69 3.37 3.54 -1.10
N LEU A 70 2.84 2.76 -0.14
CA LEU A 70 3.03 3.00 1.29
C LEU A 70 4.35 2.46 1.84
N SER A 71 4.91 1.39 1.26
CA SER A 71 6.08 0.69 1.79
C SER A 71 7.40 0.95 1.05
N GLU A 72 7.35 1.32 -0.23
CA GLU A 72 8.52 1.56 -1.09
C GLU A 72 8.69 3.07 -1.35
N PRO A 73 9.71 3.74 -0.74
CA PRO A 73 9.89 5.19 -0.89
C PRO A 73 10.04 5.66 -2.34
N ALA A 74 10.72 4.86 -3.18
CA ALA A 74 10.91 5.19 -4.59
C ALA A 74 9.58 5.18 -5.37
N VAL A 75 8.69 4.21 -5.11
CA VAL A 75 7.36 4.14 -5.72
C VAL A 75 6.50 5.30 -5.25
N ALA A 76 6.54 5.60 -3.95
CA ALA A 76 5.83 6.73 -3.37
C ALA A 76 6.21 8.05 -4.05
N GLN A 77 7.51 8.29 -4.26
CA GLN A 77 7.99 9.50 -4.92
C GLN A 77 7.52 9.58 -6.36
N ALA A 78 7.66 8.51 -7.15
CA ALA A 78 7.23 8.49 -8.55
C ALA A 78 5.73 8.77 -8.72
N VAL A 79 4.88 8.18 -7.86
CA VAL A 79 3.43 8.43 -7.88
C VAL A 79 3.09 9.87 -7.46
N ARG A 80 3.82 10.45 -6.49
CA ARG A 80 3.66 11.86 -6.11
C ARG A 80 4.04 12.79 -7.26
N ASP A 81 5.16 12.54 -7.93
CA ASP A 81 5.62 13.36 -9.05
C ASP A 81 4.60 13.35 -10.20
N LEU A 82 4.05 12.16 -10.52
CA LEU A 82 2.94 12.05 -11.46
C LEU A 82 1.73 12.87 -11.00
N GLY A 83 1.32 12.69 -9.75
CA GLY A 83 0.17 13.38 -9.16
C GLY A 83 0.28 14.91 -9.22
N LEU A 84 1.49 15.45 -9.00
CA LEU A 84 1.78 16.87 -9.17
C LEU A 84 1.70 17.28 -10.65
N ARG A 85 2.29 16.50 -11.56
CA ARG A 85 2.31 16.79 -13.00
C ARG A 85 0.92 16.83 -13.61
N ILE A 86 0.01 15.98 -13.15
CA ILE A 86 -1.39 15.94 -13.63
C ILE A 86 -2.34 16.80 -12.80
N GLY A 87 -1.83 17.56 -11.82
CA GLY A 87 -2.62 18.48 -10.98
C GLY A 87 -3.57 17.79 -9.99
N ARG A 88 -3.39 16.49 -9.73
CA ARG A 88 -4.19 15.73 -8.74
C ARG A 88 -3.69 15.92 -7.32
N LEU A 89 -2.40 16.20 -7.15
CA LEU A 89 -1.80 16.58 -5.88
C LEU A 89 -1.37 18.05 -5.96
N GLN A 90 -1.46 18.75 -4.83
CA GLN A 90 -0.88 20.08 -4.69
C GLN A 90 0.46 19.98 -3.96
N ALA A 91 1.46 20.72 -4.44
CA ALA A 91 2.73 20.83 -3.72
C ALA A 91 2.48 21.46 -2.34
N PRO A 92 3.10 20.94 -1.26
CA PRO A 92 2.94 21.53 0.06
C PRO A 92 3.42 22.99 0.05
N ARG A 93 2.51 23.94 0.33
CA ARG A 93 2.85 25.38 0.41
C ARG A 93 3.94 25.70 1.43
N ARG A 94 4.10 24.85 2.46
CA ARG A 94 5.03 25.07 3.59
C ARG A 94 6.51 25.25 3.20
N ALA A 95 6.98 24.63 2.12
CA ALA A 95 8.37 24.84 1.66
C ALA A 95 8.59 26.25 1.10
N LEU A 96 7.56 26.84 0.48
CA LEU A 96 7.58 28.22 -0.01
C LEU A 96 7.45 29.23 1.14
N ASP A 97 6.67 28.87 2.18
CA ASP A 97 6.48 29.73 3.35
C ASP A 97 7.79 29.88 4.15
N PHE A 98 8.57 28.80 4.31
CA PHE A 98 9.83 28.83 5.07
C PHE A 98 10.91 29.70 4.41
N GLU A 99 11.06 29.61 3.09
CA GLU A 99 11.97 30.46 2.32
C GLU A 99 11.56 31.93 2.37
N LYS A 100 10.24 32.20 2.27
CA LYS A 100 9.69 33.55 2.39
C LYS A 100 9.94 34.14 3.78
N GLU A 101 9.73 33.36 4.83
CA GLU A 101 9.93 33.80 6.21
C GLU A 101 11.40 34.08 6.52
N LYS A 102 12.31 33.26 6.00
CA LYS A 102 13.75 33.49 6.08
C LYS A 102 14.16 34.77 5.35
N ALA A 103 13.66 34.98 4.13
CA ALA A 103 13.94 36.19 3.34
C ALA A 103 13.44 37.46 4.04
N LEU A 104 12.25 37.42 4.65
CA LEU A 104 11.70 38.53 5.42
C LEU A 104 12.54 38.86 6.65
N ARG A 105 13.04 37.85 7.38
CA ARG A 105 13.95 38.06 8.53
C ARG A 105 15.28 38.70 8.11
N LEU A 106 15.83 38.32 6.96
CA LEU A 106 17.06 38.90 6.42
C LEU A 106 16.90 40.36 5.98
N LEU A 107 15.69 40.75 5.54
CA LEU A 107 15.36 42.14 5.20
C LEU A 107 15.11 43.00 6.45
N GLN A 108 14.54 42.43 7.51
CA GLN A 108 14.24 43.15 8.76
C GLN A 108 15.44 43.28 9.71
N GLY A 109 16.45 42.39 9.63
CA GLY A 109 17.65 42.42 10.47
C GLY A 109 18.77 43.33 9.98
N ARG A 110 18.52 44.21 9.00
CA ARG A 110 19.53 45.07 8.35
C ARG A 110 19.35 46.58 8.63
N SER A 111 18.58 46.93 9.67
CA SER A 111 18.39 48.31 10.16
C SER A 111 19.19 48.58 11.42
#